data_AF-A0A6V7LDC3-F1
#
_entry.id   AF-A0A6V7LDC3-F1
#
_cell.length_a   1.000
_cell.length_b   1.000
_cell.length_c   1.000
_cell.angle_alpha   90.00
_cell.angle_beta   90.00
_cell.angle_gamma   90.00
#
_symmetry.space_group_name_H-M   'P 1'
#
loop_
_entity.id
_entity.type
_entity.pdbx_description
1 polymer ?
#
loop_
_entity_poly.entity_id
_entity_poly.type
_entity_poly.pdbx_seq_one_letter_code
_entity_poly.pdbx_strand_id
1 'polypeptide(L)'
;MNSQCNLLKNHLFNSGAFRIFSIRCYSSEITSKTTEFDITSADETPQYIESLSEEAQEEIKRKRLKSRLNPNHRNIINGVRPYEQDMAWFHNTIRYKKRMLGRYGMGAMREEIGAVWPTESEIEDKILYEKTAYPKTIQEQWAEIKERHRREEEETIR
;
A
#
# COMPACT_ATOMS: atom_id res chain seq x y z
N MET A 1 -55.79 -26.55 -17.76
CA MET A 1 -54.64 -27.30 -17.22
C MET A 1 -53.76 -27.74 -18.38
N ASN A 2 -52.44 -27.59 -18.22
CA ASN A 2 -51.31 -27.97 -19.11
C ASN A 2 -50.56 -26.80 -19.75
N SER A 3 -49.31 -26.64 -19.31
CA SER A 3 -48.08 -26.53 -20.13
C SER A 3 -46.96 -26.01 -19.21
N GLN A 4 -46.27 -26.91 -18.50
CA GLN A 4 -44.97 -27.48 -18.89
C GLN A 4 -43.86 -26.43 -19.09
N CYS A 5 -42.92 -26.45 -18.14
CA CYS A 5 -41.59 -25.86 -18.21
C CYS A 5 -40.75 -26.43 -19.37
N ASN A 6 -39.89 -25.61 -19.97
CA ASN A 6 -38.55 -25.95 -20.46
C ASN A 6 -37.78 -24.64 -20.75
N LEU A 7 -36.79 -24.29 -19.93
CA LEU A 7 -35.35 -24.53 -20.15
C LEU A 7 -34.81 -23.93 -21.45
N LEU A 8 -34.09 -22.81 -21.33
CA LEU A 8 -32.87 -22.57 -22.11
C LEU A 8 -31.80 -21.93 -21.21
N LYS A 9 -30.82 -22.75 -20.85
CA LYS A 9 -29.52 -22.32 -20.32
C LYS A 9 -28.69 -21.88 -21.51
N ASN A 10 -28.25 -20.63 -21.55
CA ASN A 10 -27.21 -20.19 -22.48
C ASN A 10 -25.93 -19.91 -21.70
N HIS A 11 -25.02 -20.87 -21.80
CA HIS A 11 -23.62 -20.75 -21.43
C HIS A 11 -22.82 -20.39 -22.69
N LEU A 12 -21.68 -19.72 -22.50
CA LEU A 12 -20.63 -19.36 -23.48
C LEU A 12 -21.01 -18.11 -24.32
N PHE A 13 -20.17 -17.08 -24.47
CA PHE A 13 -18.74 -17.12 -24.78
C PHE A 13 -17.99 -15.89 -24.26
N ASN A 14 -16.75 -16.15 -23.86
CA ASN A 14 -15.67 -15.21 -23.71
C ASN A 14 -15.16 -14.82 -25.12
N SER A 15 -15.31 -13.55 -25.51
CA SER A 15 -14.53 -12.93 -26.59
C SER A 15 -14.47 -11.42 -26.33
N GLY A 16 -13.27 -10.86 -26.51
CA GLY A 16 -12.89 -9.50 -26.12
C GLY A 16 -13.68 -8.41 -26.85
N ALA A 17 -14.88 -8.12 -26.36
CA ALA A 17 -15.63 -6.94 -26.73
C ALA A 17 -15.36 -5.83 -25.70
N PHE A 18 -14.93 -4.67 -26.16
CA PHE A 18 -14.93 -3.44 -25.37
C PHE A 18 -16.30 -3.29 -24.72
N ARG A 19 -16.38 -3.42 -23.39
CA ARG A 19 -17.61 -3.13 -22.66
C ARG A 19 -17.85 -1.63 -22.73
N ILE A 20 -18.68 -1.22 -23.67
CA ILE A 20 -19.25 0.12 -23.70
C ILE A 20 -20.10 0.28 -22.43
N PHE A 21 -19.49 0.79 -21.36
CA PHE A 21 -20.15 1.10 -20.09
C PHE A 21 -20.77 2.51 -20.13
N SER A 22 -21.66 2.76 -21.09
CA SER A 22 -22.71 3.76 -20.94
C SER A 22 -23.58 3.77 -22.20
N ILE A 23 -24.60 2.92 -22.23
CA ILE A 23 -25.79 3.29 -22.98
C ILE A 23 -26.61 4.15 -22.01
N ARG A 24 -26.44 5.47 -22.07
CA ARG A 24 -27.43 6.39 -21.50
C ARG A 24 -28.56 6.48 -22.52
N CYS A 25 -29.58 5.63 -22.35
CA CYS A 25 -30.85 5.84 -23.03
C CYS A 25 -31.56 7.00 -22.34
N TYR A 26 -31.58 8.19 -22.94
CA TYR A 26 -32.60 9.18 -22.64
C TYR A 26 -33.63 9.12 -23.75
N SER A 27 -34.86 8.76 -23.40
CA SER A 27 -36.02 9.01 -24.24
C SER A 27 -36.41 10.46 -24.03
N SER A 28 -36.17 11.32 -25.02
CA SER A 28 -36.85 12.61 -25.10
C SER A 28 -37.85 12.53 -26.24
N GLU A 29 -39.11 12.83 -25.93
CA GLU A 29 -40.09 13.11 -26.97
C GLU A 29 -39.71 14.46 -27.56
N ILE A 30 -39.24 14.46 -28.82
CA ILE A 30 -38.96 15.69 -29.56
C ILE A 30 -40.31 16.24 -30.02
N THR A 31 -40.88 17.16 -29.24
CA THR A 31 -41.97 18.00 -29.74
C THR A 31 -41.41 18.97 -30.78
N SER A 32 -41.99 18.91 -31.98
CA SER A 32 -41.78 19.74 -33.17
C SER A 32 -40.77 20.89 -33.07
N LYS A 33 -39.69 20.79 -33.85
CA LYS A 33 -38.77 21.89 -34.20
C LYS A 33 -39.56 23.11 -34.67
N THR A 34 -39.56 24.21 -33.90
CA THR A 34 -39.54 25.61 -34.38
C THR A 34 -39.26 26.52 -33.18
N THR A 35 -38.00 26.62 -32.77
CA THR A 35 -37.34 27.79 -32.17
C THR A 35 -35.86 27.45 -32.02
N GLU A 36 -34.98 28.42 -32.26
CA GLU A 36 -33.52 28.27 -32.04
C GLU A 36 -33.27 27.76 -30.61
N PHE A 37 -32.68 26.57 -30.49
CA PHE A 37 -32.33 25.98 -29.19
C PHE A 37 -31.02 26.61 -28.72
N ASP A 38 -31.13 27.56 -27.79
CA ASP A 38 -29.99 28.23 -27.19
C ASP A 38 -29.25 27.27 -26.25
N ILE A 39 -28.09 26.80 -26.72
CA ILE A 39 -27.21 25.85 -26.01
C ILE A 39 -26.75 26.44 -24.66
N THR A 40 -26.67 27.77 -24.54
CA THR A 40 -26.24 28.42 -23.28
C THR A 40 -27.30 28.38 -22.18
N SER A 41 -28.57 28.15 -22.51
CA SER A 41 -29.63 27.95 -21.51
C SER A 41 -29.67 26.51 -20.96
N ALA A 42 -28.94 25.57 -21.54
CA ALA A 42 -28.89 24.16 -21.13
C ALA A 42 -27.74 23.85 -20.15
N ASP A 43 -26.89 24.83 -19.83
CA ASP A 43 -25.82 24.66 -18.85
C ASP A 43 -26.39 24.69 -17.42
N GLU A 44 -26.79 23.52 -16.94
CA GLU A 44 -27.18 23.32 -15.54
C GLU A 44 -25.97 23.63 -14.63
N THR A 45 -26.09 24.67 -13.80
CA THR A 45 -25.07 24.98 -12.80
C THR A 45 -25.04 23.87 -11.74
N PRO A 46 -23.90 23.17 -11.53
CA PRO A 46 -23.83 22.10 -10.55
C PRO A 46 -24.11 22.66 -9.14
N GLN A 47 -25.15 22.14 -8.48
CA GLN A 47 -25.41 22.45 -7.08
C GLN A 47 -24.40 21.70 -6.21
N TYR A 48 -23.48 22.43 -5.61
CA TYR A 48 -22.52 21.89 -4.65
C TYR A 48 -23.18 21.82 -3.27
N ILE A 49 -23.30 20.62 -2.72
CA ILE A 49 -23.71 20.44 -1.33
C ILE A 49 -22.49 20.76 -0.45
N GLU A 50 -22.54 21.87 0.29
CA GLU A 50 -21.41 22.37 1.10
C GLU A 50 -21.00 21.42 2.23
N SER A 51 -21.94 20.65 2.78
CA SER A 51 -21.66 19.65 3.81
C SER A 51 -22.34 18.31 3.50
N LEU A 52 -21.55 17.32 3.11
CA LEU A 52 -22.00 15.95 2.95
C LEU A 52 -21.97 15.23 4.30
N SER A 53 -23.07 14.56 4.65
CA SER A 53 -23.11 13.59 5.76
C SER A 53 -22.01 12.54 5.60
N GLU A 54 -21.49 12.01 6.72
CA GLU A 54 -20.45 10.96 6.72
C GLU A 54 -20.85 9.75 5.86
N GLU A 55 -22.12 9.33 5.94
CA GLU A 55 -22.67 8.25 5.13
C GLU A 55 -22.57 8.53 3.63
N ALA A 56 -22.86 9.77 3.22
CA ALA A 56 -22.76 10.18 1.83
C ALA A 56 -21.30 10.23 1.36
N GLN A 57 -20.36 10.60 2.24
CA GLN A 57 -18.92 10.56 1.92
C GLN A 57 -18.41 9.13 1.76
N GLU A 58 -18.87 8.19 2.60
CA GLU A 58 -18.55 6.77 2.47
C GLU A 58 -19.13 6.15 1.19
N GLU A 59 -20.37 6.48 0.86
CA GLU A 59 -21.04 6.09 -0.38
C GLU A 59 -20.25 6.57 -1.62
N ILE A 60 -19.78 7.83 -1.60
CA ILE A 60 -18.93 8.40 -2.66
C ILE A 60 -17.58 7.68 -2.70
N LYS A 61 -16.92 7.46 -1.55
CA LYS A 61 -15.66 6.70 -1.49
C LYS A 61 -15.84 5.32 -2.08
N ARG A 62 -16.93 4.61 -1.74
CA ARG A 62 -17.28 3.30 -2.30
C ARG A 62 -17.43 3.35 -3.81
N LYS A 63 -18.14 4.33 -4.35
CA LYS A 63 -18.33 4.52 -5.80
C LYS A 63 -17.01 4.86 -6.51
N ARG A 64 -16.11 5.59 -5.86
CA ARG A 64 -14.78 5.93 -6.40
C ARG A 64 -13.82 4.73 -6.42
N LEU A 65 -14.06 3.68 -5.63
CA LEU A 65 -13.26 2.46 -5.64
C LEU A 65 -13.49 1.63 -6.89
N LYS A 66 -12.83 2.00 -7.99
CA LYS A 66 -12.92 1.30 -9.28
C LYS A 66 -12.12 0.00 -9.33
N SER A 67 -10.99 -0.07 -8.63
CA SER A 67 -10.09 -1.23 -8.67
C SER A 67 -10.64 -2.46 -7.94
N ARG A 68 -11.67 -2.29 -7.09
CA ARG A 68 -12.25 -3.33 -6.22
C ARG A 68 -11.21 -4.09 -5.39
N LEU A 69 -10.05 -3.47 -5.18
CA LEU A 69 -8.94 -4.05 -4.45
C LEU A 69 -9.29 -4.20 -2.97
N ASN A 70 -8.80 -5.26 -2.34
CA ASN A 70 -8.93 -5.45 -0.90
C ASN A 70 -8.35 -4.21 -0.16
N PRO A 71 -9.01 -3.68 0.89
CA PRO A 71 -8.52 -2.54 1.66
C PRO A 71 -7.04 -2.67 2.05
N ASN A 72 -6.59 -3.87 2.43
CA ASN A 72 -5.19 -4.08 2.85
C ASN A 72 -4.19 -3.80 1.71
N HIS A 73 -4.48 -4.30 0.51
CA HIS A 73 -3.64 -4.06 -0.66
C HIS A 73 -3.72 -2.61 -1.13
N ARG A 74 -4.87 -1.96 -0.96
CA ARG A 74 -5.03 -0.53 -1.25
C ARG A 74 -4.21 0.33 -0.28
N ASN A 75 -4.16 -0.04 1.00
CA ASN A 75 -3.33 0.65 1.98
C ASN A 75 -1.85 0.56 1.61
N ILE A 76 -1.38 -0.59 1.13
CA ILE A 76 0.00 -0.74 0.61
C ILE A 76 0.28 0.28 -0.50
N ILE A 77 -0.62 0.40 -1.48
CA ILE A 77 -0.47 1.36 -2.60
C ILE A 77 -0.44 2.80 -2.09
N ASN A 78 -1.25 3.11 -1.08
CA ASN A 78 -1.33 4.44 -0.49
C ASN A 78 -0.23 4.73 0.53
N GLY A 79 0.72 3.82 0.75
CA GLY A 79 1.77 4.01 1.76
C GLY A 79 1.23 4.03 3.19
N VAL A 80 0.14 3.31 3.45
CA VAL A 80 -0.51 3.18 4.76
C VAL A 80 -0.34 1.74 5.27
N ARG A 81 -0.36 1.56 6.59
CA ARG A 81 -0.32 0.24 7.23
C ARG A 81 -1.36 -0.72 6.59
N PRO A 82 -0.95 -1.91 6.13
CA PRO A 82 -1.83 -2.81 5.39
C PRO A 82 -2.90 -3.45 6.27
N TYR A 83 -2.48 -4.08 7.37
CA TYR A 83 -3.38 -4.80 8.27
C TYR A 83 -3.54 -4.03 9.55
N GLU A 84 -4.79 -3.83 9.93
CA GLU A 84 -5.11 -3.24 11.21
C GLU A 84 -4.76 -4.22 12.34
N GLN A 85 -5.27 -5.44 12.28
CA GLN A 85 -4.97 -6.50 13.26
C GLN A 85 -3.84 -7.45 12.79
N ASP A 86 -3.23 -8.12 13.76
CA ASP A 86 -2.13 -9.04 13.50
C ASP A 86 -2.66 -10.38 12.96
N MET A 87 -2.59 -10.54 11.63
CA MET A 87 -3.08 -11.73 10.92
C MET A 87 -2.21 -12.99 11.10
N ALA A 88 -0.92 -12.83 11.40
CA ALA A 88 0.03 -13.92 11.46
C ALA A 88 0.96 -13.75 12.66
N TRP A 89 1.48 -14.87 13.18
CA TRP A 89 2.32 -14.88 14.39
C TRP A 89 3.53 -13.94 14.29
N PHE A 90 4.11 -13.79 13.10
CA PHE A 90 5.30 -12.96 12.91
C PHE A 90 4.98 -11.46 12.99
N HIS A 91 3.73 -11.03 12.85
CA HIS A 91 3.33 -9.63 13.04
C HIS A 91 3.59 -9.16 14.48
N ASN A 92 3.53 -10.08 15.44
CA ASN A 92 3.79 -9.81 16.84
C ASN A 92 5.29 -9.66 17.15
N THR A 93 6.17 -10.04 16.22
CA THR A 93 7.63 -9.99 16.45
C THR A 93 8.17 -8.57 16.39
N ILE A 94 9.18 -8.28 17.22
CA ILE A 94 9.90 -6.99 17.23
C ILE A 94 10.47 -6.68 15.83
N ARG A 95 10.94 -7.71 15.10
CA ARG A 95 11.46 -7.57 13.73
C ARG A 95 10.42 -7.03 12.76
N TYR A 96 9.19 -7.53 12.82
CA TYR A 96 8.11 -7.04 11.96
C TYR A 96 7.72 -5.61 12.32
N LYS A 97 7.59 -5.33 13.62
CA LYS A 97 7.28 -3.99 14.14
C LYS A 97 8.31 -2.95 13.71
N LYS A 98 9.60 -3.27 13.79
CA LYS A 98 10.73 -2.48 13.24
C LYS A 98 10.55 -2.15 11.76
N ARG A 99 10.21 -3.17 10.96
CA ARG A 99 9.98 -3.01 9.51
C ARG A 99 8.78 -2.12 9.22
N MET A 100 7.70 -2.27 9.98
CA MET A 100 6.48 -1.48 9.82
C MET A 100 6.72 -0.01 10.16
N LEU A 101 7.41 0.26 11.29
CA LEU A 101 7.81 1.61 11.69
C LEU A 101 8.69 2.26 10.60
N GLY A 102 9.68 1.54 10.07
CA GLY A 102 10.57 2.07 9.04
C GLY A 102 9.89 2.37 7.70
N ARG A 103 8.86 1.59 7.31
CA ARG A 103 8.15 1.79 6.03
C ARG A 103 7.06 2.85 6.09
N TYR A 104 6.30 2.87 7.18
CA TYR A 104 5.05 3.64 7.27
C TYR A 104 5.09 4.71 8.37
N GLY A 105 6.19 4.82 9.11
CA GLY A 105 6.38 5.81 10.16
C GLY A 105 5.56 5.54 11.42
N MET A 106 5.45 6.58 12.26
CA MET A 106 4.78 6.51 13.57
C MET A 106 3.29 6.16 13.47
N GLY A 107 2.60 6.62 12.42
CA GLY A 107 1.17 6.37 12.22
C GLY A 107 0.81 4.90 11.99
N ALA A 108 1.79 4.03 11.71
CA ALA A 108 1.56 2.60 11.57
C ALA A 108 1.75 1.82 12.87
N MET A 109 2.37 2.39 13.89
CA MET A 109 2.61 1.68 15.15
C MET A 109 1.40 1.84 16.08
N ARG A 110 0.95 0.72 16.66
CA ARG A 110 -0.08 0.71 17.71
C ARG A 110 0.50 0.80 19.11
N GLU A 111 1.74 0.36 19.23
CA GLU A 111 2.48 0.28 20.49
C GLU A 111 3.46 1.44 20.61
N GLU A 112 4.02 1.60 21.80
CA GLU A 112 5.06 2.59 22.07
C GLU A 112 6.30 2.37 21.21
N ILE A 113 6.83 3.45 20.65
CA ILE A 113 8.02 3.45 19.77
C ILE A 113 9.25 2.90 20.52
N GLY A 114 9.29 3.06 21.84
CA GLY A 114 10.35 2.55 22.71
C GLY A 114 10.57 1.04 22.57
N ALA A 115 9.53 0.27 22.28
CA ALA A 115 9.61 -1.18 22.13
C ALA A 115 10.48 -1.64 20.93
N VAL A 116 10.80 -0.71 20.01
CA VAL A 116 11.70 -0.99 18.89
C VAL A 116 13.17 -0.88 19.31
N TRP A 117 13.49 -0.15 20.36
CA TRP A 117 14.86 -0.08 20.86
C TRP A 117 15.24 -1.41 21.55
N PRO A 118 16.53 -1.82 21.46
CA PRO A 118 17.00 -3.01 22.15
C PRO A 118 16.86 -2.83 23.66
N THR A 119 16.60 -3.93 24.35
CA THR A 119 16.63 -3.95 25.82
C THR A 119 18.07 -3.85 26.32
N GLU A 120 18.25 -3.51 27.59
CA GLU A 120 19.57 -3.46 28.23
C GLU A 120 20.30 -4.80 28.11
N SER A 121 19.61 -5.93 28.32
CA SER A 121 20.17 -7.27 28.13
C SER A 121 20.65 -7.52 26.69
N GLU A 122 19.86 -7.11 25.68
CA GLU A 122 20.24 -7.25 24.27
C GLU A 122 21.46 -6.37 23.91
N ILE A 123 21.64 -5.25 24.63
CA ILE A 123 22.80 -4.37 24.46
C ILE A 123 24.05 -5.05 25.04
N GLU A 124 23.96 -5.59 26.25
CA GLU A 124 25.05 -6.34 26.90
C GLU A 124 25.50 -7.52 26.04
N ASP A 125 24.57 -8.31 25.52
CA ASP A 125 24.85 -9.44 24.64
C ASP A 125 25.60 -9.01 23.36
N LYS A 126 25.21 -7.88 22.76
CA LYS A 126 25.89 -7.33 21.58
C LYS A 126 27.30 -6.86 21.91
N ILE A 127 27.48 -6.18 23.04
CA ILE A 127 28.80 -5.72 23.50
C ILE A 127 29.71 -6.94 23.76
N LEU A 128 29.18 -7.99 24.37
CA LEU A 128 29.94 -9.22 24.59
C LEU A 128 30.32 -9.88 23.26
N TYR A 129 29.36 -10.02 22.34
CA TYR A 129 29.63 -10.57 21.01
C TYR A 129 30.70 -9.78 20.26
N GLU A 130 30.63 -8.45 20.27
CA GLU A 130 31.64 -7.59 19.64
C GLU A 130 33.02 -7.80 20.25
N LYS A 131 33.13 -7.85 21.59
CA LYS A 131 34.40 -8.12 22.29
C LYS A 131 34.97 -9.50 21.97
N THR A 132 34.12 -10.52 21.88
CA THR A 132 34.56 -11.90 21.61
C THR A 132 34.91 -12.13 20.14
N ALA A 133 34.09 -11.63 19.22
CA ALA A 133 34.29 -11.81 17.78
C ALA A 133 35.39 -10.89 17.22
N TYR A 134 35.51 -9.67 17.76
CA TYR A 134 36.43 -8.64 17.30
C TYR A 134 37.26 -8.10 18.47
N PRO A 135 38.27 -8.88 18.93
CA PRO A 135 39.03 -8.53 20.13
C PRO A 135 39.93 -7.31 19.96
N LYS A 136 40.37 -7.00 18.73
CA LYS A 136 41.25 -5.87 18.43
C LYS A 136 40.45 -4.63 18.08
N THR A 137 40.88 -3.49 18.61
CA THR A 137 40.32 -2.19 18.20
C THR A 137 40.71 -1.84 16.76
N ILE A 138 39.96 -0.94 16.13
CA ILE A 138 40.24 -0.48 14.75
C ILE A 138 41.66 0.10 14.64
N GLN A 139 42.12 0.81 15.67
CA GLN A 139 43.45 1.42 15.71
C GLN A 139 44.56 0.36 15.75
N GLU A 140 44.40 -0.68 16.56
CA GLU A 140 45.33 -1.82 16.62
C GLU A 140 45.36 -2.59 15.30
N GLN A 141 44.19 -2.81 14.69
CA GLN A 141 44.11 -3.45 13.38
C GLN A 141 44.85 -2.63 12.32
N TRP A 142 44.70 -1.30 12.31
CA TRP A 142 45.43 -0.44 11.39
C TRP A 142 46.94 -0.47 11.62
N ALA A 143 47.38 -0.49 12.87
CA ALA A 143 48.80 -0.62 13.19
C ALA A 143 49.37 -1.96 12.68
N GLU A 144 48.64 -3.06 12.87
CA GLU A 144 49.01 -4.38 12.38
C GLU A 144 49.03 -4.46 10.85
N ILE A 145 48.04 -3.86 10.18
CA ILE A 145 48.00 -3.77 8.72
C ILE A 145 49.21 -2.99 8.20
N LYS A 146 49.54 -1.85 8.83
CA LYS A 146 50.69 -1.02 8.45
C LYS A 146 52.01 -1.76 8.62
N GLU A 147 52.17 -2.47 9.73
CA GLU A 147 53.37 -3.26 10.00
C GLU A 147 53.50 -4.44 9.03
N ARG A 148 52.40 -5.10 8.69
CA ARG A 148 52.39 -6.16 7.68
C ARG A 148 52.83 -5.64 6.31
N HIS A 149 52.26 -4.51 5.86
CA HIS A 149 52.68 -3.87 4.61
C HIS A 149 54.16 -3.51 4.59
N ARG A 150 54.68 -2.95 5.69
CA ARG A 150 56.10 -2.63 5.81
C ARG A 150 56.99 -3.87 5.66
N ARG A 151 56.61 -5.01 6.28
CA ARG A 151 57.37 -6.26 6.15
C ARG A 151 57.36 -6.81 4.72
N GLU A 152 56.21 -6.75 4.05
CA GLU A 152 56.09 -7.17 2.64
C GLU A 152 56.95 -6.29 1.71
N GLU A 153 57.02 -4.98 1.96
CA GLU A 153 57.92 -4.06 1.24
C GLU A 153 59.39 -4.40 1.49
N GLU A 154 59.78 -4.68 2.74
CA GLU A 154 61.14 -5.06 3.09
C GLU A 154 61.55 -6.42 2.48
N GLU A 155 60.62 -7.38 2.36
CA GLU A 155 60.85 -8.68 1.73
C GLU A 155 60.94 -8.61 0.20
N THR A 156 60.18 -7.71 -0.44
CA THR A 156 60.19 -7.55 -1.91
C THR A 156 61.39 -6.78 -2.44
N ILE A 157 61.99 -5.92 -1.61
CA ILE A 157 63.21 -5.17 -1.96
C ILE A 157 64.48 -6.05 -1.83
N ARG A 158 64.40 -7.16 -1.08
CA ARG A 158 65.51 -8.09 -0.82
C ARG A 158 65.68 -9.13 -1.92
#